data_AF-A0A7S0UR87-F1
#
_entry.id   AF-A0A7S0UR87-F1
#
_cell.length_a   1.000
_cell.length_b   1.000
_cell.length_c   1.000
_cell.angle_alpha   90.00
_cell.angle_beta   90.00
_cell.angle_gamma   90.00
#
_symmetry.space_group_name_H-M   'P 1'
#
loop_
_entity.id
_entity.type
_entity.pdbx_description
1 polymer ?
#
loop_
_entity_poly.entity_id
_entity_poly.type
_entity_poly.pdbx_seq_one_letter_code
_entity_poly.pdbx_strand_id
1 'polypeptide(L)'
;MKKPSESSMYSISDFWERLDFKSVQTLLDEVALQLSQNENLLQIKKNLSSVTKEWKKQNSSQATPEVDALLKQYQEATERLAKRAKFSENTLLKLYEKLYEAPDIAPILKEASEARIRISDLCEKNEKIQKELDEYRSESQHIRNQDLTVRKLEEKIRILEAELEEKNLEVKNVKENSEAQINEALLTESLERESSLTRELKVLKESYGMLQKRYEQSQSHLFSIQVVHDEEKAKHQLEAEAIAAELEKALRRVSELEADKKHLMEGGGRGMGRNAGKEEESSAAAAVEESLRHELNLQRQLTERFRGELLELRHSHASLSSTWQARVDTVDSARRLAEDQSSALRAELDRRPTRHEVAKLQEHIRMLEALTLGFELPVDSGADPAVNDDDDDDDDD
;
A
#
# COMPACT_ATOMS: atom_id res chain seq x y z
N MET A 1 54.35 -17.55 -14.59
CA MET A 1 54.94 -18.84 -14.99
C MET A 1 54.45 -19.16 -16.40
N LYS A 2 55.34 -19.27 -17.40
CA LYS A 2 54.95 -19.61 -18.77
C LYS A 2 54.38 -21.03 -18.77
N LYS A 3 53.10 -21.20 -19.12
CA LYS A 3 52.49 -22.52 -19.34
C LYS A 3 53.38 -23.30 -20.32
N PRO A 4 53.87 -24.50 -20.00
CA PRO A 4 54.47 -25.36 -21.02
C PRO A 4 53.40 -25.61 -22.09
N SER A 5 53.74 -25.32 -23.34
CA SER A 5 52.81 -25.41 -24.47
C SER A 5 52.15 -26.80 -24.50
N GLU A 6 50.83 -26.86 -24.50
CA GLU A 6 50.03 -28.10 -24.60
C GLU A 6 50.47 -29.00 -25.75
N SER A 7 50.93 -28.38 -26.83
CA SER A 7 51.51 -29.03 -27.99
C SER A 7 52.74 -29.88 -27.66
N SER A 8 53.50 -29.55 -26.62
CA SER A 8 54.74 -30.26 -26.27
C SER A 8 54.45 -31.55 -25.50
N MET A 9 53.53 -31.54 -24.54
CA MET A 9 53.28 -32.73 -23.70
C MET A 9 52.46 -33.78 -24.47
N TYR A 10 51.48 -33.32 -25.25
CA TYR A 10 50.73 -34.18 -26.16
C TYR A 10 51.66 -34.79 -27.22
N SER A 11 52.51 -33.98 -27.87
CA SER A 11 53.48 -34.47 -28.86
C SER A 11 54.46 -35.50 -28.29
N ILE A 12 54.94 -35.31 -27.05
CA ILE A 12 55.80 -36.28 -26.36
C ILE A 12 55.03 -37.58 -26.09
N SER A 13 53.80 -37.50 -25.59
CA SER A 13 52.97 -38.68 -25.36
C SER A 13 52.69 -39.45 -26.65
N ASP A 14 52.27 -38.75 -27.71
CA ASP A 14 52.01 -39.31 -29.04
C ASP A 14 53.26 -39.98 -29.61
N PHE A 15 54.44 -39.39 -29.41
CA PHE A 15 55.70 -39.96 -29.86
C PHE A 15 56.02 -41.28 -29.16
N TRP A 16 55.92 -41.32 -27.83
CA TRP A 16 56.22 -42.53 -27.05
C TRP A 16 55.19 -43.65 -27.27
N GLU A 17 53.94 -43.29 -27.50
CA GLU A 17 52.89 -44.26 -27.84
C GLU A 17 53.12 -44.86 -29.24
N ARG A 18 53.49 -44.04 -30.23
CA ARG A 18 53.83 -44.52 -31.59
C ARG A 18 55.15 -45.27 -31.66
N LEU A 19 56.10 -44.92 -30.80
CA LEU A 19 57.38 -45.62 -30.71
C LEU A 19 57.17 -47.08 -30.30
N ASP A 20 56.10 -47.37 -29.55
CA ASP A 20 55.81 -48.68 -28.95
C ASP A 20 57.08 -49.28 -28.35
N PHE A 21 57.49 -48.72 -27.22
CA PHE A 21 58.77 -49.00 -26.61
C PHE A 21 59.01 -50.50 -26.36
N LYS A 22 57.94 -51.26 -26.08
CA LYS A 22 58.00 -52.72 -25.95
C LYS A 22 58.39 -53.40 -27.25
N SER A 23 57.82 -52.97 -28.38
CA SER A 23 58.21 -53.48 -29.70
C SER A 23 59.70 -53.22 -29.98
N VAL A 24 60.20 -52.02 -29.64
CA VAL A 24 61.60 -51.65 -29.80
C VAL A 24 62.50 -52.52 -28.92
N GLN A 25 62.10 -52.79 -27.67
CA GLN A 25 62.83 -53.71 -26.78
C GLN A 25 62.91 -55.12 -27.39
N THR A 26 61.79 -55.67 -27.89
CA THR A 26 61.80 -57.01 -28.51
C THR A 26 62.68 -57.09 -29.75
N LEU A 27 62.71 -56.04 -30.58
CA LEU A 27 63.60 -55.95 -31.74
C LEU A 27 65.07 -55.91 -31.31
N LEU A 28 65.37 -55.15 -30.25
CA LEU A 28 66.72 -55.03 -29.72
C LEU A 28 67.21 -56.36 -29.12
N ASP A 29 66.33 -57.12 -28.46
CA ASP A 29 66.61 -58.46 -27.93
C ASP A 29 66.99 -59.42 -29.07
N GLU A 30 66.22 -59.41 -30.16
CA GLU A 30 66.47 -60.25 -31.33
C GLU A 30 67.82 -59.91 -31.98
N VAL A 31 68.12 -58.61 -32.15
CA VAL A 31 69.39 -58.15 -32.71
C VAL A 31 70.56 -58.50 -31.78
N ALA A 32 70.43 -58.33 -30.47
CA ALA A 32 71.45 -58.69 -29.49
C ALA A 32 71.72 -60.20 -29.50
N LEU A 33 70.67 -61.02 -29.63
CA LEU A 33 70.78 -62.47 -29.73
C LEU A 33 71.48 -62.89 -31.03
N GLN A 34 71.13 -62.31 -32.18
CA GLN A 34 71.83 -62.55 -33.44
C GLN A 34 73.31 -62.12 -33.37
N LEU A 35 73.61 -61.03 -32.68
CA LEU A 35 74.97 -60.53 -32.50
C LEU A 35 75.82 -61.47 -31.63
N SER A 36 75.22 -62.04 -30.58
CA SER A 36 75.87 -63.05 -29.74
C SER A 36 76.21 -64.32 -30.53
N GLN A 37 75.41 -64.67 -31.54
CA GLN A 37 75.64 -65.81 -32.43
C GLN A 37 76.68 -65.54 -33.53
N ASN A 38 77.07 -64.28 -33.75
CA ASN A 38 78.07 -63.88 -34.76
C ASN A 38 79.54 -64.17 -34.38
N GLU A 39 79.79 -65.06 -33.40
CA GLU A 39 81.13 -65.62 -33.09
C GLU A 39 81.86 -66.19 -34.33
N ASN A 40 81.09 -66.48 -35.38
CA ASN A 40 81.54 -66.88 -36.71
C ASN A 40 82.62 -65.96 -37.29
N LEU A 41 82.61 -64.64 -37.06
CA LEU A 41 83.63 -63.73 -37.62
C LEU A 41 85.04 -63.97 -37.05
N LEU A 42 85.13 -64.29 -35.76
CA LEU A 42 86.41 -64.63 -35.14
C LEU A 42 86.92 -65.98 -35.62
N GLN A 43 86.02 -66.94 -35.85
CA GLN A 43 86.35 -68.25 -36.41
C GLN A 43 86.80 -68.13 -37.87
N ILE A 44 86.08 -67.37 -38.70
CA ILE A 44 86.44 -67.08 -40.10
C ILE A 44 87.82 -66.41 -40.16
N LYS A 45 88.11 -65.42 -39.30
CA LYS A 45 89.43 -64.79 -39.22
C LYS A 45 90.54 -65.78 -38.85
N LYS A 46 90.30 -66.66 -37.87
CA LYS A 46 91.25 -67.70 -37.45
C LYS A 46 91.53 -68.68 -38.60
N ASN A 47 90.48 -69.11 -39.30
CA ASN A 47 90.56 -70.00 -40.46
C ASN A 47 91.28 -69.33 -41.64
N LEU A 48 91.01 -68.05 -41.92
CA LEU A 48 91.71 -67.31 -42.97
C LEU A 48 93.21 -67.21 -42.66
N SER A 49 93.56 -66.95 -41.39
CA SER A 49 94.96 -66.88 -40.95
C SER A 49 95.67 -68.24 -41.05
N SER A 50 95.02 -69.34 -40.68
CA SER A 50 95.60 -70.68 -40.80
C SER A 50 95.78 -71.10 -42.25
N VAL A 51 94.77 -70.91 -43.10
CA VAL A 51 94.84 -71.20 -44.55
C VAL A 51 95.92 -70.37 -45.23
N THR A 52 96.04 -69.09 -44.88
CA THR A 52 97.10 -68.22 -45.44
C THR A 52 98.50 -68.70 -45.04
N LYS A 53 98.69 -69.17 -43.80
CA LYS A 53 99.97 -69.72 -43.33
C LYS A 53 100.32 -71.05 -44.00
N GLU A 54 99.34 -71.93 -44.13
CA GLU A 54 99.51 -73.24 -44.78
C GLU A 54 99.84 -73.06 -46.28
N TRP A 55 99.18 -72.12 -46.96
CA TRP A 55 99.50 -71.77 -48.35
C TRP A 55 100.94 -71.27 -48.51
N LYS A 56 101.41 -70.38 -47.62
CA LYS A 56 102.81 -69.90 -47.63
C LYS A 56 103.81 -71.03 -47.42
N LYS A 57 103.47 -72.04 -46.61
CA LYS A 57 104.34 -73.19 -46.31
C LYS A 57 104.43 -74.17 -47.49
N GLN A 58 103.31 -74.41 -48.18
CA GLN A 58 103.22 -75.36 -49.30
C GLN A 58 103.80 -74.78 -50.61
N ASN A 59 103.76 -73.46 -50.80
CA ASN A 59 104.16 -72.78 -52.04
C ASN A 59 105.43 -71.93 -51.89
N SER A 60 106.38 -72.37 -51.08
CA SER A 60 107.62 -71.62 -50.75
C SER A 60 108.48 -71.26 -51.97
N SER A 61 108.34 -71.99 -53.09
CA SER A 61 109.03 -71.70 -54.36
C SER A 61 108.32 -70.65 -55.24
N GLN A 62 107.05 -70.31 -54.97
CA GLN A 62 106.25 -69.33 -55.71
C GLN A 62 105.93 -68.06 -54.90
N ALA A 63 106.33 -68.00 -53.63
CA ALA A 63 106.14 -66.85 -52.76
C ALA A 63 107.12 -65.72 -53.15
N THR A 64 106.62 -64.70 -53.86
CA THR A 64 107.37 -63.47 -54.16
C THR A 64 107.15 -62.41 -53.07
N PRO A 65 108.08 -61.46 -52.87
CA PRO A 65 107.91 -60.37 -51.90
C PRO A 65 106.67 -59.50 -52.16
N GLU A 66 106.22 -59.38 -53.42
CA GLU A 66 105.00 -58.65 -53.78
C GLU A 66 103.72 -59.33 -53.29
N VAL A 67 103.65 -60.67 -53.41
CA VAL A 67 102.52 -61.46 -52.89
C VAL A 67 102.49 -61.43 -51.36
N ASP A 68 103.66 -61.42 -50.71
CA ASP A 68 103.76 -61.25 -49.26
C ASP A 68 103.27 -59.88 -48.78
N ALA A 69 103.63 -58.81 -49.50
CA ALA A 69 103.14 -57.46 -49.21
C ALA A 69 101.61 -57.36 -49.38
N LEU A 70 101.06 -57.97 -50.44
CA LEU A 70 99.62 -58.02 -50.70
C LEU A 70 98.87 -58.80 -49.60
N LEU A 71 99.35 -59.98 -49.22
CA LEU A 71 98.75 -60.77 -48.13
C LEU A 71 98.77 -60.02 -46.80
N LYS A 72 99.84 -59.25 -46.53
CA LYS A 72 99.92 -58.40 -45.34
C LYS A 72 98.87 -57.27 -45.37
N GLN A 73 98.68 -56.61 -46.51
CA GLN A 73 97.64 -55.58 -46.66
C GLN A 73 96.22 -56.16 -46.50
N TYR A 74 95.93 -57.34 -47.05
CA TYR A 74 94.65 -58.03 -46.83
C TYR A 74 94.44 -58.43 -45.36
N GLN A 75 95.50 -58.87 -44.67
CA GLN A 75 95.44 -59.17 -43.24
C GLN A 75 95.16 -57.91 -42.40
N GLU A 76 95.87 -56.82 -42.67
CA GLU A 76 95.64 -55.52 -42.00
C GLU A 76 94.22 -54.99 -42.26
N ALA A 77 93.72 -55.09 -43.50
CA ALA A 77 92.35 -54.70 -43.85
C ALA A 77 91.31 -55.55 -43.11
N THR A 78 91.50 -56.88 -43.07
CA THR A 78 90.63 -57.81 -42.33
C THR A 78 90.68 -57.54 -40.83
N GLU A 79 91.85 -57.22 -40.27
CA GLU A 79 92.00 -56.88 -38.86
C GLU A 79 91.32 -55.55 -38.51
N ARG A 80 91.43 -54.53 -39.38
CA ARG A 80 90.73 -53.25 -39.21
C ARG A 80 89.21 -53.45 -39.27
N LEU A 81 88.71 -54.25 -40.21
CA LEU A 81 87.29 -54.59 -40.30
C LEU A 81 86.80 -55.32 -39.05
N ALA A 82 87.54 -56.32 -38.56
CA ALA A 82 87.21 -57.05 -37.34
C ALA A 82 87.22 -56.15 -36.09
N LYS A 83 88.17 -55.22 -35.98
CA LYS A 83 88.21 -54.23 -34.88
C LYS A 83 87.02 -53.29 -34.94
N ARG A 84 86.66 -52.80 -36.13
CA ARG A 84 85.49 -51.93 -36.32
C ARG A 84 84.19 -52.65 -35.98
N ALA A 85 84.02 -53.89 -36.45
CA ALA A 85 82.86 -54.73 -36.14
C ALA A 85 82.73 -54.95 -34.63
N LYS A 86 83.80 -55.38 -33.96
CA LYS A 86 83.80 -55.57 -32.50
C LYS A 86 83.51 -54.28 -31.73
N PHE A 87 83.99 -53.14 -32.21
CA PHE A 87 83.70 -51.85 -31.60
C PHE A 87 82.22 -51.46 -31.76
N SER A 88 81.65 -51.60 -32.96
CA SER A 88 80.22 -51.34 -33.18
C SER A 88 79.33 -52.27 -32.39
N GLU A 89 79.69 -53.56 -32.32
CA GLU A 89 78.95 -54.58 -31.57
C GLU A 89 78.96 -54.27 -30.07
N ASN A 90 80.13 -54.01 -29.50
CA ASN A 90 80.26 -53.63 -28.10
C ASN A 90 79.52 -52.32 -27.78
N THR A 91 79.49 -51.36 -28.70
CA THR A 91 78.79 -50.09 -28.51
C THR A 91 77.27 -50.31 -28.56
N LEU A 92 76.79 -51.14 -29.49
CA LEU A 92 75.39 -51.51 -29.60
C LEU A 92 74.91 -52.27 -28.35
N LEU A 93 75.68 -53.25 -27.87
CA LEU A 93 75.35 -54.00 -26.65
C LEU A 93 75.29 -53.11 -25.40
N LYS A 94 76.19 -52.12 -25.28
CA LYS A 94 76.14 -51.13 -24.19
C LYS A 94 74.90 -50.23 -24.28
N LEU A 95 74.50 -49.83 -25.49
CA LEU A 95 73.28 -49.05 -25.70
C LEU A 95 72.04 -49.88 -25.40
N TYR A 96 72.04 -51.14 -25.85
CA TYR A 96 70.99 -52.12 -25.57
C TYR A 96 70.78 -52.29 -24.07
N GLU A 97 71.85 -52.51 -23.29
CA GLU A 97 71.75 -52.67 -21.83
C GLU A 97 71.04 -51.47 -21.19
N LYS A 98 71.42 -50.25 -21.59
CA LYS A 98 70.82 -49.02 -21.06
C LYS A 98 69.37 -48.81 -21.51
N LEU A 99 69.03 -49.19 -22.73
CA LEU A 99 67.69 -49.02 -23.28
C LEU A 99 66.73 -50.11 -22.78
N TYR A 100 67.21 -51.33 -22.56
CA TYR A 100 66.42 -52.43 -22.01
C TYR A 100 66.08 -52.21 -20.53
N GLU A 101 67.01 -51.64 -19.75
CA GLU A 101 66.77 -51.26 -18.34
C GLU A 101 65.82 -50.06 -18.17
N ALA A 102 65.60 -49.27 -19.23
CA ALA A 102 64.77 -48.08 -19.14
C ALA A 102 63.28 -48.46 -19.01
N PRO A 103 62.53 -47.85 -18.07
CA PRO A 103 61.10 -48.07 -17.96
C PRO A 103 60.34 -47.39 -19.10
N ASP A 104 59.20 -47.96 -19.48
CA ASP A 104 58.28 -47.33 -20.42
C ASP A 104 57.59 -46.11 -19.77
N ILE A 105 57.75 -44.93 -20.38
CA ILE A 105 57.28 -43.64 -19.86
C ILE A 105 55.88 -43.30 -20.42
N ALA A 106 55.44 -43.96 -21.50
CA ALA A 106 54.14 -43.75 -22.13
C ALA A 106 52.94 -43.81 -21.14
N PRO A 107 52.83 -44.82 -20.23
CA PRO A 107 51.70 -44.89 -19.31
C PRO A 107 51.67 -43.71 -18.32
N ILE A 108 52.83 -43.27 -17.84
CA ILE A 108 52.94 -42.14 -16.90
C ILE A 108 52.59 -40.83 -17.59
N LEU A 109 53.00 -40.65 -18.86
CA LEU A 109 52.63 -39.46 -19.64
C LEU A 109 51.14 -39.38 -19.88
N LYS A 110 50.49 -40.52 -20.16
CA LYS A 110 49.04 -40.59 -20.31
C LYS A 110 48.33 -40.21 -19.01
N GLU A 111 48.71 -40.82 -17.89
CA GLU A 111 48.14 -40.49 -16.58
C GLU A 111 48.35 -39.02 -16.21
N ALA A 112 49.55 -38.48 -16.45
CA ALA A 112 49.86 -37.07 -16.22
C ALA A 112 49.00 -36.14 -17.09
N SER A 113 48.72 -36.53 -18.35
CA SER A 113 47.87 -35.76 -19.25
C SER A 113 46.41 -35.72 -18.77
N GLU A 114 45.88 -36.87 -18.35
CA GLU A 114 44.53 -36.99 -17.80
C GLU A 114 44.39 -36.26 -16.46
N ALA A 115 45.40 -36.37 -15.58
CA ALA A 115 45.45 -35.66 -14.32
C ALA A 115 45.46 -34.14 -14.54
N ARG A 116 46.20 -33.65 -15.54
CA ARG A 116 46.26 -32.22 -15.89
C ARG A 116 44.90 -31.70 -16.37
N ILE A 117 44.18 -32.47 -17.19
CA ILE A 117 42.81 -32.13 -17.62
C ILE A 117 41.89 -32.06 -16.40
N ARG A 118 41.88 -33.10 -15.55
CA ARG A 118 41.08 -33.11 -14.32
C ARG A 118 41.38 -31.94 -13.40
N ILE A 119 42.65 -31.55 -13.26
CA ILE A 119 43.05 -30.38 -12.46
C ILE A 119 42.49 -29.10 -13.09
N SER A 120 42.55 -28.94 -14.41
CA SER A 120 41.96 -27.79 -15.10
C SER A 120 40.47 -27.67 -14.82
N ASP A 121 39.72 -28.77 -14.99
CA ASP A 121 38.28 -28.81 -14.76
C ASP A 121 37.92 -28.48 -13.30
N LEU A 122 38.70 -29.00 -12.35
CA LEU A 122 38.51 -28.70 -10.93
C LEU A 122 38.85 -27.25 -10.59
N CYS A 123 39.88 -26.67 -11.20
CA CYS A 123 40.20 -25.26 -11.04
C CYS A 123 39.07 -24.37 -11.55
N GLU A 124 38.52 -24.65 -12.73
CA GLU A 124 37.39 -23.90 -13.30
C GLU A 124 36.14 -24.02 -12.43
N LYS A 125 35.81 -25.21 -11.94
CA LYS A 125 34.69 -25.42 -11.00
C LYS A 125 34.89 -24.67 -9.69
N ASN A 126 36.10 -24.68 -9.14
CA ASN A 126 36.41 -23.95 -7.91
C ASN A 126 36.30 -22.44 -8.12
N GLU A 127 36.76 -21.92 -9.26
CA GLU A 127 36.59 -20.50 -9.59
C GLU A 127 35.11 -20.11 -9.71
N LYS A 128 34.26 -20.95 -10.33
CA LYS A 128 32.81 -20.73 -10.40
C LYS A 128 32.17 -20.70 -9.01
N ILE A 129 32.46 -21.70 -8.17
CA ILE A 129 31.95 -21.77 -6.80
C ILE A 129 32.39 -20.55 -5.97
N GLN A 130 33.63 -20.08 -6.14
CA GLN A 130 34.11 -18.87 -5.46
C GLN A 130 33.32 -17.63 -5.88
N LYS A 131 33.04 -17.47 -7.18
CA LYS A 131 32.20 -16.36 -7.68
C LYS A 131 30.78 -16.41 -7.11
N GLU A 132 30.14 -17.57 -7.16
CA GLU A 132 28.80 -17.77 -6.58
C GLU A 132 28.80 -17.47 -5.07
N LEU A 133 29.83 -17.91 -4.34
CA LEU A 133 29.96 -17.63 -2.91
C LEU A 133 30.08 -16.13 -2.62
N ASP A 134 30.85 -15.40 -3.43
CA ASP A 134 31.03 -13.96 -3.28
C ASP A 134 29.74 -13.19 -3.64
N GLU A 135 29.00 -13.65 -4.65
CA GLU A 135 27.66 -13.15 -4.99
C GLU A 135 26.68 -13.35 -3.83
N TYR A 136 26.57 -14.58 -3.29
CA TYR A 136 25.72 -14.86 -2.13
C TYR A 136 26.10 -14.05 -0.89
N ARG A 137 27.40 -13.80 -0.67
CA ARG A 137 27.88 -12.95 0.43
C ARG A 137 27.44 -11.49 0.24
N SER A 138 27.53 -10.98 -0.98
CA SER A 138 27.08 -9.64 -1.35
C SER A 138 25.57 -9.48 -1.16
N GLU A 139 24.78 -10.43 -1.68
CA GLU A 139 23.32 -10.45 -1.51
C GLU A 139 22.92 -10.54 -0.03
N SER A 140 23.58 -11.41 0.74
CA SER A 140 23.35 -11.51 2.18
C SER A 140 23.65 -10.20 2.92
N GLN A 141 24.67 -9.45 2.48
CA GLN A 141 24.95 -8.13 3.03
C GLN A 141 23.89 -7.11 2.62
N HIS A 142 23.41 -7.15 1.38
CA HIS A 142 22.33 -6.30 0.89
C HIS A 142 21.03 -6.54 1.68
N ILE A 143 20.64 -7.80 1.88
CA ILE A 143 19.45 -8.18 2.66
C ILE A 143 19.56 -7.66 4.10
N ARG A 144 20.72 -7.84 4.76
CA ARG A 144 20.93 -7.29 6.11
C ARG A 144 20.78 -5.76 6.16
N ASN A 145 21.22 -5.05 5.13
CA ASN A 145 21.05 -3.60 5.04
C ASN A 145 19.58 -3.21 4.82
N GLN A 146 18.84 -3.99 4.03
CA GLN A 146 17.40 -3.82 3.84
C GLN A 146 16.65 -4.06 5.15
N ASP A 147 16.97 -5.11 5.92
CA ASP A 147 16.38 -5.38 7.24
C ASP A 147 16.55 -4.20 8.21
N LEU A 148 17.73 -3.58 8.22
CA LEU A 148 17.96 -2.37 9.03
C LEU A 148 17.09 -1.19 8.58
N THR A 149 16.80 -1.08 7.29
CA THR A 149 15.93 -0.04 6.75
C THR A 149 14.47 -0.31 7.09
N VAL A 150 14.03 -1.56 6.95
CA VAL A 150 12.68 -2.00 7.35
C VAL A 150 12.44 -1.70 8.82
N ARG A 151 13.34 -2.09 9.73
CA ARG A 151 13.21 -1.80 11.16
C ARG A 151 13.10 -0.30 11.47
N LYS A 152 13.84 0.55 10.73
CA LYS A 152 13.75 2.02 10.88
C LYS A 152 12.40 2.57 10.41
N LEU A 153 11.83 1.98 9.35
CA LEU A 153 10.52 2.38 8.84
C LEU A 153 9.40 1.89 9.76
N GLU A 154 9.48 0.66 10.26
CA GLU A 154 8.55 0.11 11.26
C GLU A 154 8.54 0.98 12.53
N GLU A 155 9.70 1.38 13.05
CA GLU A 155 9.77 2.25 14.21
C GLU A 155 9.17 3.64 13.93
N LYS A 156 9.39 4.20 12.73
CA LYS A 156 8.74 5.46 12.33
C LYS A 156 7.22 5.34 12.25
N ILE A 157 6.71 4.24 11.68
CA ILE A 157 5.28 3.97 11.61
C ILE A 157 4.70 3.89 13.02
N ARG A 158 5.35 3.14 13.91
CA ARG A 158 4.94 3.02 15.31
C ARG A 158 4.89 4.38 16.03
N ILE A 159 5.87 5.25 15.79
CA ILE A 159 5.87 6.61 16.35
C ILE A 159 4.71 7.43 15.80
N LEU A 160 4.47 7.39 14.47
CA LEU A 160 3.37 8.11 13.85
C LEU A 160 2.00 7.61 14.30
N GLU A 161 1.84 6.30 14.52
CA GLU A 161 0.62 5.70 15.08
C GLU A 161 0.38 6.19 16.51
N ALA A 162 1.42 6.24 17.34
CA ALA A 162 1.32 6.78 18.70
C ALA A 162 0.96 8.28 18.71
N GLU A 163 1.57 9.08 17.82
CA GLU A 163 1.23 10.49 17.65
C GLU A 163 -0.22 10.68 17.17
N LEU A 164 -0.71 9.82 16.28
CA LEU A 164 -2.10 9.86 15.81
C LEU A 164 -3.07 9.50 16.94
N GLU A 165 -2.77 8.48 17.74
CA GLU A 165 -3.56 8.10 18.92
C GLU A 165 -3.62 9.23 19.94
N GLU A 166 -2.49 9.89 20.23
CA GLU A 166 -2.43 11.05 21.12
C GLU A 166 -3.30 12.19 20.58
N LYS A 167 -3.20 12.50 19.27
CA LYS A 167 -4.03 13.52 18.62
C LYS A 167 -5.51 13.19 18.64
N ASN A 168 -5.88 11.93 18.44
CA ASN A 168 -7.26 11.49 18.53
C ASN A 168 -7.81 11.64 19.96
N LEU A 169 -7.00 11.33 20.96
CA LEU A 169 -7.35 11.50 22.37
C LEU A 169 -7.49 12.99 22.73
N GLU A 170 -6.61 13.84 22.23
CA GLU A 170 -6.68 15.30 22.36
C GLU A 170 -7.99 15.84 21.75
N VAL A 171 -8.31 15.46 20.50
CA VAL A 171 -9.54 15.86 19.82
C VAL A 171 -10.78 15.38 20.57
N LYS A 172 -10.76 14.13 21.07
CA LYS A 172 -11.87 13.56 21.83
C LYS A 172 -12.10 14.35 23.13
N ASN A 173 -11.04 14.63 23.88
CA ASN A 173 -11.13 15.44 25.10
C ASN A 173 -11.64 16.85 24.82
N VAL A 174 -11.18 17.50 23.75
CA VAL A 174 -11.67 18.83 23.36
C VAL A 174 -13.17 18.79 23.03
N LYS A 175 -13.62 17.76 22.29
CA LYS A 175 -15.05 17.57 21.97
C LYS A 175 -15.87 17.37 23.23
N GLU A 176 -15.49 16.43 24.09
CA GLU A 176 -16.20 16.15 25.35
C GLU A 176 -16.26 17.40 26.25
N ASN A 177 -15.15 18.15 26.36
CA ASN A 177 -15.13 19.41 27.11
C ASN A 177 -16.05 20.47 26.48
N SER A 178 -16.06 20.60 25.15
CA SER A 178 -16.91 21.56 24.46
C SER A 178 -18.41 21.20 24.57
N GLU A 179 -18.74 19.91 24.49
CA GLU A 179 -20.09 19.41 24.69
C GLU A 179 -20.55 19.63 26.14
N ALA A 180 -19.67 19.37 27.11
CA ALA A 180 -19.95 19.65 28.52
C ALA A 180 -20.22 21.15 28.75
N GLN A 181 -19.42 22.04 28.16
CA GLN A 181 -19.62 23.49 28.25
C GLN A 181 -20.93 23.94 27.61
N ILE A 182 -21.29 23.40 26.44
CA ILE A 182 -22.56 23.71 25.76
C ILE A 182 -23.74 23.22 26.61
N ASN A 183 -23.66 22.02 27.16
CA ASN A 183 -24.70 21.46 28.02
C ASN A 183 -24.87 22.26 29.31
N GLU A 184 -23.76 22.69 29.93
CA GLU A 184 -23.80 23.56 31.10
C GLU A 184 -24.44 24.92 30.77
N ALA A 185 -24.07 25.55 29.65
CA ALA A 185 -24.66 26.81 29.20
C ALA A 185 -26.16 26.67 28.87
N LEU A 186 -26.57 25.57 28.23
CA LEU A 186 -27.98 25.30 27.95
C LEU A 186 -28.78 25.09 29.24
N LEU A 187 -28.19 24.38 30.22
CA LEU A 187 -28.82 24.14 31.51
C LEU A 187 -29.00 25.45 32.29
N THR A 188 -27.98 26.32 32.34
CA THR A 188 -28.09 27.63 33.02
C THR A 188 -29.12 28.52 32.35
N GLU A 189 -29.14 28.59 31.01
CA GLU A 189 -30.13 29.36 30.28
C GLU A 189 -31.55 28.82 30.49
N SER A 190 -31.73 27.50 30.54
CA SER A 190 -33.01 26.87 30.86
C SER A 190 -33.48 27.20 32.28
N LEU A 191 -32.58 27.14 33.28
CA LEU A 191 -32.88 27.49 34.66
C LEU A 191 -33.22 28.98 34.81
N GLU A 192 -32.51 29.85 34.09
CA GLU A 192 -32.82 31.29 34.07
C GLU A 192 -34.20 31.54 33.47
N ARG A 193 -34.53 30.90 32.33
CA ARG A 193 -35.87 30.95 31.73
C ARG A 193 -36.93 30.46 32.69
N GLU A 194 -36.76 29.29 33.31
CA GLU A 194 -37.70 28.75 34.30
C GLU A 194 -37.90 29.72 35.47
N SER A 195 -36.82 30.32 35.96
CA SER A 195 -36.89 31.31 37.04
C SER A 195 -37.65 32.57 36.62
N SER A 196 -37.48 33.04 35.37
CA SER A 196 -38.19 34.20 34.83
C SER A 196 -39.68 33.93 34.66
N LEU A 197 -40.05 32.79 34.07
CA LEU A 197 -41.43 32.33 33.94
C LEU A 197 -42.09 32.15 35.31
N THR A 198 -41.36 31.61 36.29
CA THR A 198 -41.87 31.47 37.66
C THR A 198 -42.15 32.83 38.30
N ARG A 199 -41.29 33.83 38.08
CA ARG A 199 -41.54 35.22 38.53
C ARG A 199 -42.76 35.83 37.83
N GLU A 200 -42.87 35.69 36.52
CA GLU A 200 -44.02 36.18 35.75
C GLU A 200 -45.32 35.51 36.21
N LEU A 201 -45.34 34.19 36.38
CA LEU A 201 -46.48 33.45 36.92
C LEU A 201 -46.87 33.92 38.31
N LYS A 202 -45.89 34.25 39.17
CA LYS A 202 -46.16 34.81 40.50
C LYS A 202 -46.83 36.17 40.41
N VAL A 203 -46.31 37.08 39.57
CA VAL A 203 -46.91 38.40 39.32
C VAL A 203 -48.32 38.27 38.75
N LEU A 204 -48.53 37.37 37.78
CA LEU A 204 -49.84 37.13 37.18
C LEU A 204 -50.83 36.60 38.22
N LYS A 205 -50.42 35.63 39.06
CA LYS A 205 -51.24 35.11 40.17
C LYS A 205 -51.60 36.19 41.18
N GLU A 206 -50.64 37.05 41.56
CA GLU A 206 -50.87 38.18 42.46
C GLU A 206 -51.86 39.18 41.82
N SER A 207 -51.69 39.51 40.54
CA SER A 207 -52.58 40.39 39.80
C SER A 207 -54.00 39.82 39.66
N TYR A 208 -54.12 38.52 39.39
CA TYR A 208 -55.40 37.80 39.34
C TYR A 208 -56.08 37.83 40.71
N GLY A 209 -55.33 37.56 41.78
CA GLY A 209 -55.85 37.66 43.15
C GLY A 209 -56.31 39.08 43.52
N MET A 210 -55.60 40.11 43.07
CA MET A 210 -56.04 41.50 43.23
C MET A 210 -57.31 41.81 42.43
N LEU A 211 -57.40 41.36 41.18
CA LEU A 211 -58.57 41.55 40.33
C LEU A 211 -59.79 40.82 40.90
N GLN A 212 -59.61 39.59 41.39
CA GLN A 212 -60.64 38.81 42.06
C GLN A 212 -61.15 39.55 43.31
N LYS A 213 -60.26 40.06 44.17
CA LYS A 213 -60.66 40.88 45.33
C LYS A 213 -61.43 42.13 44.93
N ARG A 214 -60.99 42.85 43.87
CA ARG A 214 -61.71 44.02 43.34
C ARG A 214 -63.08 43.63 42.79
N TYR A 215 -63.18 42.48 42.14
CA TYR A 215 -64.44 41.94 41.63
C TYR A 215 -65.40 41.61 42.77
N GLU A 216 -64.94 40.89 43.81
CA GLU A 216 -65.71 40.60 45.03
C GLU A 216 -66.16 41.89 45.74
N GLN A 217 -65.28 42.90 45.82
CA GLN A 217 -65.64 44.23 46.32
C GLN A 217 -66.71 44.90 45.45
N SER A 218 -66.56 44.93 44.14
CA SER A 218 -67.57 45.52 43.25
C SER A 218 -68.91 44.79 43.35
N GLN A 219 -68.89 43.46 43.47
CA GLN A 219 -70.09 42.64 43.64
C GLN A 219 -70.79 42.94 44.99
N SER A 220 -70.03 43.11 46.08
CA SER A 220 -70.61 43.50 47.37
C SER A 220 -71.17 44.93 47.37
N HIS A 221 -70.55 45.87 46.64
CA HIS A 221 -71.10 47.21 46.44
C HIS A 221 -72.39 47.17 45.61
N LEU A 222 -72.47 46.35 44.56
CA LEU A 222 -73.71 46.17 43.81
C LEU A 222 -74.81 45.59 44.70
N PHE A 223 -74.49 44.62 45.55
CA PHE A 223 -75.45 44.05 46.49
C PHE A 223 -75.92 45.08 47.53
N SER A 224 -75.02 45.90 48.10
CA SER A 224 -75.42 46.94 49.05
C SER A 224 -76.28 48.03 48.40
N ILE A 225 -75.94 48.46 47.18
CA ILE A 225 -76.78 49.38 46.40
C ILE A 225 -78.15 48.76 46.14
N GLN A 226 -78.20 47.48 45.77
CA GLN A 226 -79.46 46.77 45.55
C GLN A 226 -80.31 46.73 46.82
N VAL A 227 -79.73 46.43 47.98
CA VAL A 227 -80.42 46.46 49.28
C VAL A 227 -80.95 47.87 49.60
N VAL A 228 -80.11 48.91 49.47
CA VAL A 228 -80.53 50.30 49.70
C VAL A 228 -81.66 50.71 48.75
N HIS A 229 -81.54 50.36 47.47
CA HIS A 229 -82.57 50.63 46.49
C HIS A 229 -83.88 49.87 46.78
N ASP A 230 -83.81 48.62 47.24
CA ASP A 230 -84.98 47.86 47.65
C ASP A 230 -85.61 48.44 48.94
N GLU A 231 -84.80 48.95 49.86
CA GLU A 231 -85.26 49.73 51.03
C GLU A 231 -85.90 51.06 50.63
N GLU A 232 -85.30 51.83 49.72
CA GLU A 232 -85.85 53.08 49.18
C GLU A 232 -87.15 52.83 48.44
N LYS A 233 -87.22 51.77 47.61
CA LYS A 233 -88.46 51.32 46.98
C LYS A 233 -89.53 50.98 48.02
N ALA A 234 -89.19 50.24 49.07
CA ALA A 234 -90.12 49.91 50.15
C ALA A 234 -90.58 51.16 50.90
N LYS A 235 -89.68 52.11 51.20
CA LYS A 235 -90.03 53.41 51.80
C LYS A 235 -90.95 54.21 50.90
N HIS A 236 -90.62 54.37 49.63
CA HIS A 236 -91.48 55.05 48.66
C HIS A 236 -92.83 54.37 48.50
N GLN A 237 -92.90 53.04 48.62
CA GLN A 237 -94.17 52.32 48.61
C GLN A 237 -94.99 52.59 49.87
N LEU A 238 -94.37 52.59 51.06
CA LEU A 238 -95.04 52.98 52.31
C LEU A 238 -95.46 54.46 52.30
N GLU A 239 -94.65 55.35 51.76
CA GLU A 239 -94.99 56.76 51.55
C GLU A 239 -96.15 56.90 50.57
N ALA A 240 -96.15 56.15 49.47
CA ALA A 240 -97.26 56.13 48.52
C ALA A 240 -98.54 55.57 49.16
N GLU A 241 -98.45 54.54 50.01
CA GLU A 241 -99.58 54.01 50.80
C GLU A 241 -100.08 55.03 51.84
N ALA A 242 -99.17 55.75 52.51
CA ALA A 242 -99.52 56.81 53.46
C ALA A 242 -100.17 58.00 52.75
N ILE A 243 -99.61 58.45 51.62
CA ILE A 243 -100.21 59.47 50.76
C ILE A 243 -101.54 58.96 50.20
N ALA A 244 -101.68 57.69 49.83
CA ALA A 244 -102.95 57.12 49.40
C ALA A 244 -103.97 57.09 50.55
N ALA A 245 -103.56 56.79 51.78
CA ALA A 245 -104.41 56.83 52.96
C ALA A 245 -104.79 58.27 53.35
N GLU A 246 -103.87 59.22 53.25
CA GLU A 246 -104.14 60.65 53.41
C GLU A 246 -105.03 61.18 52.29
N LEU A 247 -104.82 60.73 51.05
CA LEU A 247 -105.67 61.03 49.91
C LEU A 247 -107.04 60.41 50.11
N GLU A 248 -107.16 59.19 50.63
CA GLU A 248 -108.45 58.60 50.99
C GLU A 248 -109.12 59.37 52.11
N LYS A 249 -108.37 59.81 53.13
CA LYS A 249 -108.89 60.64 54.22
C LYS A 249 -109.30 62.02 53.71
N ALA A 250 -108.52 62.59 52.80
CA ALA A 250 -108.78 63.83 52.12
C ALA A 250 -109.91 63.68 51.10
N LEU A 251 -110.10 62.53 50.46
CA LEU A 251 -111.21 62.18 49.57
C LEU A 251 -112.47 61.90 50.38
N ARG A 252 -112.37 61.34 51.59
CA ARG A 252 -113.48 61.29 52.55
C ARG A 252 -113.82 62.70 53.00
N ARG A 253 -112.83 63.50 53.37
CA ARG A 253 -112.99 64.93 53.72
C ARG A 253 -113.47 65.76 52.55
N VAL A 254 -113.08 65.45 51.31
CA VAL A 254 -113.52 66.08 50.08
C VAL A 254 -114.85 65.50 49.67
N SER A 255 -115.26 64.30 50.05
CA SER A 255 -116.63 63.80 49.85
C SER A 255 -117.59 64.42 50.86
N GLU A 256 -117.14 64.65 52.11
CA GLU A 256 -117.82 65.48 53.11
C GLU A 256 -117.88 66.93 52.62
N LEU A 257 -116.75 67.48 52.19
CA LEU A 257 -116.67 68.82 51.67
C LEU A 257 -117.27 68.94 50.27
N GLU A 258 -117.49 67.90 49.47
CA GLU A 258 -118.20 67.88 48.18
C GLU A 258 -119.68 67.65 48.42
N ALA A 259 -120.09 67.07 49.55
CA ALA A 259 -121.44 67.31 50.07
C ALA A 259 -121.58 68.80 50.45
N ASP A 260 -120.55 69.43 51.03
CA ASP A 260 -120.52 70.86 51.38
C ASP A 260 -120.13 71.81 50.21
N LYS A 261 -119.64 71.29 49.07
CA LYS A 261 -119.10 72.03 47.90
C LYS A 261 -119.87 71.71 46.62
N LYS A 262 -120.66 70.62 46.56
CA LYS A 262 -121.94 70.65 45.80
C LYS A 262 -122.84 71.79 46.28
N HIS A 263 -122.57 72.33 47.46
CA HIS A 263 -123.18 73.54 47.99
C HIS A 263 -122.42 74.84 47.67
N LEU A 264 -121.20 74.81 47.13
CA LEU A 264 -120.34 76.00 46.99
C LEU A 264 -119.25 75.82 45.92
N MET A 265 -119.54 76.22 44.68
CA MET A 265 -118.60 76.38 43.55
C MET A 265 -118.47 75.13 42.66
N GLU A 266 -119.13 75.02 41.50
CA GLU A 266 -119.29 76.08 40.48
C GLU A 266 -117.97 76.85 40.23
N GLY A 267 -117.18 76.38 39.25
CA GLY A 267 -115.99 77.03 38.68
C GLY A 267 -114.66 76.60 39.35
N GLY A 268 -113.71 75.88 38.73
CA GLY A 268 -113.09 76.00 37.40
C GLY A 268 -111.80 76.86 37.52
N GLY A 269 -110.59 76.55 37.06
CA GLY A 269 -109.93 75.44 36.38
C GLY A 269 -108.52 75.88 35.88
N ARG A 270 -107.59 74.92 35.70
CA ARG A 270 -106.49 74.80 34.68
C ARG A 270 -105.14 75.59 34.72
N GLY A 271 -104.06 74.81 34.46
CA GLY A 271 -102.97 75.01 33.45
C GLY A 271 -101.61 75.52 33.98
N MET A 272 -100.40 75.22 33.47
CA MET A 272 -99.85 74.41 32.35
C MET A 272 -98.29 74.53 32.35
N GLY A 273 -97.53 73.53 31.83
CA GLY A 273 -96.28 73.71 31.03
C GLY A 273 -94.93 73.29 31.66
N ARG A 274 -94.18 72.28 31.13
CA ARG A 274 -93.22 72.24 29.95
C ARG A 274 -91.81 72.79 30.29
N ASN A 275 -90.64 72.34 29.80
CA ASN A 275 -90.15 71.25 28.93
C ASN A 275 -88.59 71.35 28.78
N ALA A 276 -87.90 70.19 28.68
CA ALA A 276 -86.75 69.77 27.83
C ALA A 276 -85.36 70.46 27.66
N GLY A 277 -84.36 69.58 27.43
CA GLY A 277 -83.20 69.70 26.50
C GLY A 277 -81.82 69.71 27.18
N LYS A 278 -80.70 69.18 26.66
CA LYS A 278 -80.25 68.53 25.40
C LYS A 278 -78.79 68.01 25.61
N GLU A 279 -78.40 66.83 25.11
CA GLU A 279 -77.44 66.55 23.99
C GLU A 279 -75.99 67.07 24.11
N GLU A 280 -75.00 66.18 23.97
CA GLU A 280 -73.60 66.47 23.58
C GLU A 280 -72.93 65.23 22.94
N GLU A 281 -72.68 65.25 21.62
CA GLU A 281 -71.89 64.24 20.88
C GLU A 281 -71.14 64.91 19.72
N SER A 282 -69.86 65.23 19.90
CA SER A 282 -68.99 65.72 18.79
C SER A 282 -67.48 65.48 19.02
N SER A 283 -67.05 64.88 20.14
CA SER A 283 -65.62 64.78 20.50
C SER A 283 -64.92 63.47 20.07
N ALA A 284 -65.66 62.41 19.70
CA ALA A 284 -65.09 61.07 19.54
C ALA A 284 -64.43 60.81 18.16
N ALA A 285 -64.81 61.55 17.12
CA ALA A 285 -64.41 61.24 15.75
C ALA A 285 -62.93 61.58 15.44
N ALA A 286 -62.37 62.61 16.08
CA ALA A 286 -61.01 63.08 15.79
C ALA A 286 -59.91 62.17 16.36
N ALA A 287 -60.16 61.54 17.52
CA ALA A 287 -59.18 60.66 18.17
C ALA A 287 -58.94 59.34 17.41
N VAL A 288 -59.96 58.87 16.67
CA VAL A 288 -59.88 57.61 15.92
C VAL A 288 -58.96 57.75 14.70
N GLU A 289 -58.97 58.90 14.02
CA GLU A 289 -58.17 59.09 12.80
C GLU A 289 -56.66 59.12 13.07
N GLU A 290 -56.24 59.69 14.21
CA GLU A 290 -54.82 59.78 14.57
C GLU A 290 -54.22 58.41 14.95
N SER A 291 -55.01 57.55 15.62
CA SER A 291 -54.62 56.18 15.96
C SER A 291 -54.36 55.30 14.73
N LEU A 292 -55.22 55.40 13.70
CA LEU A 292 -55.07 54.67 12.44
C LEU A 292 -53.80 55.04 11.67
N ARG A 293 -53.39 56.32 11.71
CA ARG A 293 -52.15 56.78 11.06
C ARG A 293 -50.90 56.24 11.75
N HIS A 294 -50.93 56.12 13.07
CA HIS A 294 -49.84 55.55 13.85
C HIS A 294 -49.67 54.04 13.55
N GLU A 295 -50.76 53.29 13.52
CA GLU A 295 -50.76 51.85 13.22
C GLU A 295 -50.24 51.57 11.79
N LEU A 296 -50.65 52.37 10.81
CA LEU A 296 -50.16 52.25 9.43
C LEU A 296 -48.64 52.48 9.32
N ASN A 297 -48.10 53.44 10.08
CA ASN A 297 -46.66 53.69 10.10
C ASN A 297 -45.88 52.55 10.77
N LEU A 298 -46.42 51.96 11.83
CA LEU A 298 -45.83 50.79 12.47
C LEU A 298 -45.80 49.58 11.53
N GLN A 299 -46.91 49.33 10.81
CA GLN A 299 -46.98 48.27 9.81
C GLN A 299 -45.95 48.46 8.69
N ARG A 300 -45.75 49.69 8.19
CA ARG A 300 -44.73 50.00 7.18
C ARG A 300 -43.31 49.70 7.65
N GLN A 301 -42.99 50.05 8.90
CA GLN A 301 -41.68 49.76 9.49
C GLN A 301 -41.44 48.25 9.63
N LEU A 302 -42.45 47.49 10.05
CA LEU A 302 -42.38 46.03 10.13
C LEU A 302 -42.18 45.41 8.74
N THR A 303 -42.91 45.86 7.72
CA THR A 303 -42.73 45.35 6.36
C THR A 303 -41.34 45.63 5.79
N GLU A 304 -40.73 46.79 6.07
CA GLU A 304 -39.38 47.07 5.57
C GLU A 304 -38.32 46.23 6.29
N ARG A 305 -38.50 45.95 7.59
CA ARG A 305 -37.63 45.03 8.34
C ARG A 305 -37.70 43.61 7.79
N PHE A 306 -38.90 43.06 7.60
CA PHE A 306 -39.07 41.73 7.02
C PHE A 306 -38.51 41.65 5.59
N ARG A 307 -38.62 42.73 4.81
CA ARG A 307 -38.02 42.80 3.47
C ARG A 307 -36.49 42.77 3.53
N GLY A 308 -35.88 43.44 4.50
CA GLY A 308 -34.43 43.40 4.76
C GLY A 308 -33.97 41.98 5.14
N GLU A 309 -34.61 41.37 6.13
CA GLU A 309 -34.29 40.00 6.57
C GLU A 309 -34.45 38.98 5.44
N LEU A 310 -35.49 39.11 4.59
CA LEU A 310 -35.67 38.25 3.41
C LEU A 310 -34.55 38.42 2.37
N LEU A 311 -34.05 39.64 2.17
CA LEU A 311 -32.93 39.88 1.25
C LEU A 311 -31.62 39.31 1.79
N GLU A 312 -31.36 39.46 3.09
CA GLU A 312 -30.19 38.88 3.75
C GLU A 312 -30.23 37.35 3.72
N LEU A 313 -31.38 36.75 4.03
CA LEU A 313 -31.57 35.30 3.96
C LEU A 313 -31.43 34.76 2.54
N ARG A 314 -31.92 35.50 1.54
CA ARG A 314 -31.74 35.14 0.13
C ARG A 314 -30.28 35.23 -0.29
N HIS A 315 -29.55 36.23 0.20
CA HIS A 315 -28.13 36.38 -0.09
C HIS A 315 -27.29 35.28 0.57
N SER A 316 -27.57 34.94 1.83
CA SER A 316 -26.90 33.85 2.53
C SER A 316 -27.22 32.49 1.92
N HIS A 317 -28.46 32.24 1.50
CA HIS A 317 -28.82 31.03 0.77
C HIS A 317 -28.10 30.96 -0.59
N ALA A 318 -28.02 32.06 -1.33
CA ALA A 318 -27.32 32.11 -2.61
C ALA A 318 -25.81 31.86 -2.46
N SER A 319 -25.17 32.44 -1.44
CA SER A 319 -23.75 32.22 -1.18
C SER A 319 -23.46 30.79 -0.70
N LEU A 320 -24.32 30.23 0.16
CA LEU A 320 -24.21 28.83 0.58
C LEU A 320 -24.42 27.89 -0.61
N SER A 321 -25.43 28.13 -1.44
CA SER A 321 -25.68 27.35 -2.65
C SER A 321 -24.49 27.41 -3.61
N SER A 322 -23.87 28.58 -3.81
CA SER A 322 -22.68 28.71 -4.65
C SER A 322 -21.46 27.97 -4.09
N THR A 323 -21.27 27.97 -2.77
CA THR A 323 -20.15 27.23 -2.15
C THR A 323 -20.38 25.72 -2.23
N TRP A 324 -21.61 25.24 -2.03
CA TRP A 324 -21.96 23.84 -2.24
C TRP A 324 -21.79 23.43 -3.70
N GLN A 325 -22.22 24.25 -4.66
CA GLN A 325 -22.01 23.99 -6.08
C GLN A 325 -20.52 23.86 -6.42
N ALA A 326 -19.69 24.78 -5.92
CA ALA A 326 -18.25 24.69 -6.11
C ALA A 326 -17.64 23.42 -5.49
N ARG A 327 -18.13 22.99 -4.31
CA ARG A 327 -17.69 21.73 -3.69
C ARG A 327 -18.09 20.51 -4.52
N VAL A 328 -19.31 20.48 -5.06
CA VAL A 328 -19.76 19.42 -5.97
C VAL A 328 -18.87 19.37 -7.21
N ASP A 329 -18.62 20.51 -7.85
CA ASP A 329 -17.75 20.58 -9.03
C ASP A 329 -16.32 20.09 -8.73
N THR A 330 -15.76 20.43 -7.56
CA THR A 330 -14.44 19.93 -7.15
C THR A 330 -14.42 18.42 -6.93
N VAL A 331 -15.44 17.86 -6.27
CA VAL A 331 -15.55 16.42 -6.05
C VAL A 331 -15.73 15.67 -7.37
N ASP A 332 -16.57 16.18 -8.27
CA ASP A 332 -16.77 15.60 -9.60
C ASP A 332 -15.48 15.61 -10.43
N SER A 333 -14.70 16.69 -10.36
CA SER A 333 -13.40 16.75 -11.05
C SER A 333 -12.39 15.74 -10.48
N ALA A 334 -12.36 15.55 -9.16
CA ALA A 334 -11.51 14.56 -8.51
C ALA A 334 -11.95 13.13 -8.84
N ARG A 335 -13.27 12.88 -8.90
CA ARG A 335 -13.83 11.59 -9.28
C ARG A 335 -13.43 11.20 -10.70
N ARG A 336 -13.55 12.12 -11.67
CA ARG A 336 -13.11 11.90 -13.06
C ARG A 336 -11.62 11.59 -13.16
N LEU A 337 -10.79 12.33 -12.43
CA LEU A 337 -9.35 12.06 -12.41
C LEU A 337 -9.03 10.65 -11.86
N ALA A 338 -9.73 10.23 -10.80
CA ALA A 338 -9.57 8.89 -10.24
C ALA A 338 -10.09 7.79 -11.19
N GLU A 339 -11.20 8.03 -11.90
CA GLU A 339 -11.73 7.14 -12.95
C GLU A 339 -10.71 7.00 -14.09
N ASP A 340 -10.14 8.11 -14.58
CA ASP A 340 -9.13 8.13 -15.62
C ASP A 340 -7.87 7.35 -15.18
N GLN A 341 -7.37 7.60 -13.96
CA GLN A 341 -6.22 6.86 -13.40
C GLN A 341 -6.50 5.37 -13.26
N SER A 342 -7.70 4.99 -12.79
CA SER A 342 -8.09 3.58 -12.66
C SER A 342 -8.17 2.90 -14.02
N SER A 343 -8.70 3.59 -15.04
CA SER A 343 -8.76 3.08 -16.41
C SER A 343 -7.36 2.92 -17.01
N ALA A 344 -6.44 3.85 -16.74
CA ALA A 344 -5.06 3.77 -17.19
C ALA A 344 -4.31 2.59 -16.53
N LEU A 345 -4.47 2.40 -15.22
CA LEU A 345 -3.88 1.27 -14.50
C LEU A 345 -4.43 -0.08 -14.99
N ARG A 346 -5.74 -0.17 -15.27
CA ARG A 346 -6.35 -1.35 -15.89
C ARG A 346 -5.74 -1.64 -17.27
N ALA A 347 -5.62 -0.62 -18.12
CA ALA A 347 -4.99 -0.77 -19.43
C ALA A 347 -3.49 -1.16 -19.33
N GLU A 348 -2.78 -0.70 -18.30
CA GLU A 348 -1.40 -1.14 -18.02
C GLU A 348 -1.34 -2.60 -17.55
N LEU A 349 -2.29 -3.03 -16.71
CA LEU A 349 -2.41 -4.43 -16.28
C LEU A 349 -2.68 -5.35 -17.47
N ASP A 350 -3.61 -4.98 -18.35
CA ASP A 350 -3.94 -5.76 -19.56
C ASP A 350 -2.77 -5.85 -20.55
N ARG A 351 -1.88 -4.84 -20.56
CA ARG A 351 -0.67 -4.82 -21.40
C ARG A 351 0.47 -5.64 -20.84
N ARG A 352 0.43 -6.05 -19.57
CA ARG A 352 1.51 -6.85 -19.00
C ARG A 352 1.46 -8.24 -19.61
N PRO A 353 2.60 -8.78 -20.06
CA PRO A 353 2.64 -10.13 -20.60
C PRO A 353 2.17 -11.10 -19.53
N THR A 354 1.30 -12.02 -19.93
CA THR A 354 0.73 -13.00 -19.00
C THR A 354 1.84 -13.87 -18.42
N ARG A 355 1.64 -14.43 -17.22
CA ARG A 355 2.62 -15.32 -16.58
C ARG A 355 3.04 -16.47 -17.50
N HIS A 356 2.12 -16.93 -18.35
CA HIS A 356 2.36 -17.94 -19.38
C HIS A 356 3.26 -17.45 -20.52
N GLU A 357 3.05 -16.23 -21.01
CA GLU A 357 3.91 -15.62 -22.03
C GLU A 357 5.33 -15.37 -21.51
N VAL A 358 5.45 -14.93 -20.26
CA VAL A 358 6.76 -14.79 -19.59
C VAL A 358 7.43 -16.15 -19.42
N ALA A 359 6.70 -17.18 -19.01
CA ALA A 359 7.23 -18.55 -18.89
C ALA A 359 7.69 -19.10 -20.25
N LYS A 360 6.91 -18.90 -21.31
CA LYS A 360 7.30 -19.25 -22.68
C LYS A 360 8.55 -18.51 -23.11
N LEU A 361 8.65 -17.19 -22.87
CA LEU A 361 9.84 -16.42 -23.23
C LEU A 361 11.07 -16.91 -22.45
N GLN A 362 10.91 -17.25 -21.17
CA GLN A 362 11.98 -17.85 -20.36
C GLN A 362 12.41 -19.22 -20.91
N GLU A 363 11.47 -20.04 -21.38
CA GLU A 363 11.76 -21.32 -22.01
C GLU A 363 12.48 -21.15 -23.35
N HIS A 364 12.05 -20.19 -24.19
CA HIS A 364 12.75 -19.83 -25.42
C HIS A 364 14.16 -19.30 -25.15
N ILE A 365 14.33 -18.48 -24.11
CA ILE A 365 15.64 -18.00 -23.68
C ILE A 365 16.50 -19.17 -23.21
N ARG A 366 15.97 -20.10 -22.39
CA ARG A 366 16.69 -21.32 -21.99
C ARG A 366 17.10 -22.18 -23.17
N MET A 367 16.23 -22.34 -24.16
CA MET A 367 16.54 -23.07 -25.40
C MET A 367 17.63 -22.35 -26.22
N LEU A 368 17.57 -21.03 -26.33
CA LEU A 368 18.60 -20.23 -27.00
C LEU A 368 19.92 -20.25 -26.23
N GLU A 369 19.89 -20.22 -24.90
CA GLU A 369 21.06 -20.39 -24.03
C GLU A 369 21.66 -21.79 -24.20
N ALA A 370 20.84 -22.84 -24.23
CA ALA A 370 21.29 -24.21 -24.49
C ALA A 370 21.94 -24.35 -25.88
N LEU A 371 21.37 -23.69 -26.90
CA LEU A 371 21.90 -23.67 -28.27
C LEU A 371 23.18 -22.83 -28.40
N THR A 372 23.32 -21.74 -27.64
CA THR A 372 24.50 -20.85 -27.68
C THR A 372 25.64 -21.33 -26.79
N LEU A 373 25.35 -22.05 -25.70
CA LEU A 373 26.33 -22.62 -24.77
C LEU A 373 26.63 -24.11 -25.01
N GLY A 374 25.94 -24.78 -25.94
CA GLY A 374 26.25 -26.15 -26.37
C GLY A 374 25.99 -27.22 -25.29
N PHE A 375 24.99 -27.02 -24.43
CA PHE A 375 24.62 -27.98 -23.38
C PHE A 375 23.30 -28.68 -23.73
N GLU A 376 23.30 -30.01 -23.72
CA GLU A 376 22.09 -30.83 -23.87
C GLU A 376 21.12 -30.57 -22.72
N LEU A 377 19.84 -30.34 -23.05
CA LEU A 377 18.76 -30.11 -22.10
C LEU A 377 18.50 -31.38 -21.26
N PRO A 378 18.47 -31.30 -19.92
CA PRO A 378 17.86 -32.34 -19.10
C PRO A 378 16.36 -32.34 -19.36
N VAL A 379 15.84 -33.52 -19.71
CA VAL A 379 14.41 -33.79 -19.85
C VAL A 379 13.68 -33.48 -18.54
N ASP A 380 12.63 -32.67 -18.67
CA ASP A 380 11.68 -32.28 -17.64
C ASP A 380 11.05 -33.49 -16.93
N SER A 381 11.21 -33.56 -15.61
CA SER A 381 10.35 -34.39 -14.76
C SER A 381 9.29 -33.48 -14.16
N GLY A 382 8.08 -33.61 -14.70
CA GLY A 382 6.93 -32.77 -14.38
C GLY A 382 6.69 -32.60 -12.88
N ALA A 383 6.44 -31.36 -12.51
CA ALA A 383 5.68 -31.01 -11.33
C ALA A 383 4.61 -30.02 -11.78
N ASP A 384 3.38 -30.52 -11.88
CA ASP A 384 2.16 -29.73 -12.05
C ASP A 384 2.14 -28.53 -11.10
N PRO A 385 1.92 -27.30 -11.58
CA PRO A 385 1.36 -26.28 -10.72
C PRO A 385 -0.14 -26.57 -10.62
N ALA A 386 -0.57 -27.06 -9.46
CA ALA A 386 -1.97 -27.11 -9.08
C ALA A 386 -2.60 -25.73 -9.34
N VAL A 387 -3.52 -25.71 -10.29
CA VAL A 387 -4.46 -24.62 -10.54
C VAL A 387 -5.44 -24.64 -9.37
N ASN A 388 -5.24 -23.75 -8.40
CA ASN A 388 -6.33 -23.29 -7.55
C ASN A 388 -6.87 -22.02 -8.21
N ASP A 389 -7.77 -22.21 -9.16
CA ASP A 389 -8.77 -21.22 -9.53
C ASP A 389 -9.86 -21.30 -8.46
N ASP A 390 -9.81 -20.39 -7.48
CA ASP A 390 -10.95 -20.01 -6.65
C ASP A 390 -11.21 -18.53 -6.94
N ASP A 391 -11.67 -18.26 -8.16
CA ASP A 391 -12.45 -17.07 -8.52
C ASP A 391 -13.91 -17.54 -8.58
N ASP A 392 -14.64 -17.39 -7.47
CA ASP A 392 -16.09 -17.27 -7.47
C ASP A 392 -16.42 -15.86 -6.99
N ASP A 393 -16.64 -14.99 -7.99
CA ASP A 393 -17.37 -13.72 -7.85
C ASP A 393 -18.88 -13.99 -7.62
N ASP A 394 -19.48 -13.06 -6.90
CA ASP A 394 -20.91 -12.66 -6.90
C ASP A 394 -21.98 -13.58 -6.26
N ASP A 395 -22.60 -13.08 -5.18
CA ASP A 395 -24.02 -12.68 -5.23
C ASP A 395 -24.46 -11.92 -3.95
N ASP A 396 -25.00 -10.72 -4.20
CA ASP A 396 -25.96 -9.89 -3.45
C ASP A 396 -26.47 -10.33 -2.05
N ASP A 397 -26.25 -9.47 -1.04
CA ASP A 397 -27.28 -8.82 -0.19
C ASP A 397 -26.70 -7.72 0.74
#